data_AF-A0A9D2SJ62-F1
#
_entry.id   AF-A0A9D2SJ62-F1
#
_cell.length_a   1.000
_cell.length_b   1.000
_cell.length_c   1.000
_cell.angle_alpha   90.00
_cell.angle_beta   90.00
_cell.angle_gamma   90.00
#
_symmetry.space_group_name_H-M   'P 1'
#
loop_
_entity.id
_entity.type
_entity.pdbx_description
1 polymer ?
#
loop_
_entity_poly.entity_id
_entity_poly.type
_entity_poly.pdbx_seq_one_letter_code
_entity_poly.pdbx_strand_id
1 'polypeptide(L)' 'EFGQVLRAKGMLPTENPGEWLYFDLVPEQYEIREGSPDYTGKVCVIGSSLNEEALNSVFGRG' A
#
# COMPACT_ATOMS: atom_id res chain seq x y z
N GLU A 1 -1.70 -2.76 16.26
CA GLU A 1 -2.89 -2.44 15.43
C GLU A 1 -2.60 -1.18 14.61
N PHE A 2 -3.09 -1.12 13.37
CA PHE A 2 -2.82 -0.03 12.41
C PHE A 2 -3.83 1.14 12.49
N GLY A 3 -4.82 1.05 13.39
CA GLY A 3 -6.00 1.93 13.41
C GLY A 3 -7.13 1.39 12.53
N GLN A 4 -8.15 2.21 12.29
CA GLN A 4 -9.27 1.85 11.41
C GLN A 4 -8.98 2.31 9.98
N VAL A 5 -8.60 1.38 9.11
CA VAL A 5 -8.34 1.67 7.69
C VAL A 5 -9.66 1.67 6.90
N LEU A 6 -9.93 2.78 6.22
CA LEU A 6 -11.10 2.96 5.33
C LEU A 6 -10.72 2.81 3.86
N ARG A 7 -9.48 3.12 3.49
CA ARG A 7 -8.91 2.79 2.19
C ARG A 7 -7.40 2.72 2.28
N ALA A 8 -6.77 1.78 1.59
CA ALA A 8 -5.33 1.79 1.38
C ALA A 8 -5.04 1.47 -0.08
N LYS A 9 -4.32 2.34 -0.76
CA LYS A 9 -3.91 2.09 -2.14
C LYS A 9 -2.46 2.44 -2.34
N GLY A 10 -1.80 1.73 -3.24
CA GLY A 10 -0.44 2.06 -3.60
C GLY A 10 0.21 1.08 -4.54
N MET A 11 1.51 1.28 -4.73
CA MET A 11 2.36 0.44 -5.55
C MET A 11 3.51 -0.13 -4.73
N LEU A 12 3.74 -1.42 -4.85
CA LEU A 12 4.86 -2.12 -4.24
C LEU A 12 5.53 -2.96 -5.31
N PRO A 13 6.86 -2.93 -5.45
CA PRO A 13 7.52 -3.90 -6.30
C PRO A 13 7.54 -5.24 -5.59
N THR A 14 7.51 -6.28 -6.41
CA THR A 14 7.57 -7.66 -5.96
C THR A 14 9.00 -8.11 -5.69
N GLU A 15 9.17 -9.38 -5.34
CA GLU A 15 10.49 -10.02 -5.25
C GLU A 15 11.19 -10.10 -6.62
N ASN A 16 10.42 -10.07 -7.72
CA ASN A 16 10.95 -10.10 -9.07
C ASN A 16 11.35 -8.69 -9.54
N PRO A 17 12.61 -8.47 -9.95
CA PRO A 17 13.06 -7.19 -10.47
C PRO A 17 12.26 -6.79 -11.72
N GLY A 18 11.61 -5.62 -11.66
CA GLY A 18 10.82 -5.08 -12.77
C GLY A 18 9.32 -5.37 -12.70
N GLU A 19 8.87 -6.22 -11.77
CA GLU A 19 7.46 -6.48 -11.53
C GLU A 19 6.92 -5.64 -10.37
N TRP A 20 5.81 -4.95 -10.61
CA TRP A 20 5.15 -4.10 -9.64
C TRP A 20 3.69 -4.49 -9.47
N LEU A 21 3.20 -4.39 -8.24
CA LEU A 21 1.81 -4.64 -7.88
C LEU A 21 1.17 -3.34 -7.40
N TYR A 22 0.06 -3.01 -8.02
CA TYR A 22 -0.87 -1.99 -7.56
C TYR A 22 -1.89 -2.67 -6.66
N PHE A 23 -2.06 -2.15 -5.46
CA PHE A 23 -3.13 -2.58 -4.56
C PHE A 23 -4.10 -1.43 -4.32
N ASP A 24 -5.38 -1.78 -4.20
CA ASP A 24 -6.44 -0.90 -3.71
C ASP A 24 -7.33 -1.71 -2.77
N LEU A 25 -7.35 -1.31 -1.51
CA LEU A 25 -8.08 -1.96 -0.44
C LEU A 25 -9.12 -0.99 0.09
N VAL A 26 -10.36 -1.42 0.12
CA VAL A 26 -11.49 -0.79 0.81
C VAL A 26 -12.07 -1.86 1.75
N PRO A 27 -12.67 -1.52 2.90
CA PRO A 27 -13.43 -2.50 3.67
C PRO A 27 -14.37 -3.27 2.75
N GLU A 28 -14.34 -4.61 2.86
CA GLU A 28 -15.12 -5.57 2.06
C GLU A 28 -14.65 -5.81 0.62
N GLN A 29 -13.74 -5.01 0.06
CA GLN A 29 -13.28 -5.16 -1.31
C GLN A 29 -11.77 -4.89 -1.46
N TYR A 30 -11.07 -5.77 -2.16
CA TYR A 30 -9.68 -5.54 -2.53
C TYR A 30 -9.46 -5.85 -4.01
N GLU A 31 -8.57 -5.07 -4.63
CA GLU A 31 -8.13 -5.27 -6.00
C GLU A 31 -6.59 -5.26 -6.02
N ILE A 32 -6.01 -6.27 -6.68
CA ILE A 32 -4.58 -6.35 -6.94
C ILE A 32 -4.39 -6.39 -8.46
N ARG A 33 -3.53 -5.52 -8.98
CA ARG A 33 -3.20 -5.46 -10.41
C ARG A 33 -1.71 -5.49 -10.60
N GLU A 34 -1.25 -6.19 -11.62
CA GLU A 34 0.13 -6.06 -12.11
C GLU A 34 0.28 -4.71 -12.82
N GLY A 35 1.45 -4.12 -12.72
CA GLY A 35 1.80 -3.01 -13.59
C GLY A 35 3.30 -2.78 -13.68
N SER A 36 3.66 -1.66 -14.29
CA SER A 36 5.03 -1.37 -14.70
C SER A 36 5.81 -0.64 -13.61
N PRO A 37 7.15 -0.67 -13.66
CA PRO A 37 8.00 0.08 -12.74
C PRO A 37 7.69 1.57 -12.80
N ASP A 38 7.20 2.09 -11.68
CA ASP A 38 7.10 3.53 -11.45
C ASP A 38 8.13 3.91 -10.38
N TYR A 39 8.93 4.92 -10.69
CA TYR A 39 10.00 5.42 -9.82
C TYR A 39 9.46 6.08 -8.55
N THR A 40 8.14 6.31 -8.45
CA THR A 40 7.49 6.81 -7.23
C THR A 40 6.52 5.78 -6.64
N GLY A 41 7.01 4.93 -5.75
CA GLY A 41 6.16 4.10 -4.89
C GLY A 41 5.30 4.99 -3.99
N LYS A 42 4.05 5.26 -4.38
CA LYS A 42 3.12 6.09 -3.62
C LYS A 42 2.10 5.20 -2.92
N VAL A 43 2.30 4.97 -1.63
CA VAL A 43 1.27 4.36 -0.76
C VAL A 43 0.49 5.48 -0.08
N CYS A 44 -0.84 5.38 -0.09
CA CYS A 44 -1.75 6.27 0.60
C CYS A 44 -2.73 5.43 1.43
N VAL A 45 -2.76 5.69 2.73
CA VAL A 45 -3.66 5.06 3.68
C VAL A 45 -4.58 6.12 4.26
N ILE A 46 -5.89 5.85 4.23
CA ILE A 46 -6.95 6.73 4.72
C ILE A 46 -7.73 5.97 5.78
N GLY A 47 -7.97 6.60 6.93
CA GLY A 47 -8.64 5.96 8.05
C GLY A 47 -8.72 6.84 9.29
N SER A 48 -9.18 6.26 10.40
CA SER A 48 -9.30 6.93 11.70
C SER A 48 -8.36 6.30 12.72
N SER A 49 -7.81 7.14 13.62
CA SER A 49 -6.84 6.73 14.65
C SER A 49 -5.69 5.87 14.09
N LEU A 50 -5.16 6.27 12.93
CA LEU A 50 -4.13 5.52 12.23
C LEU A 50 -2.83 5.52 13.03
N ASN A 51 -2.20 4.35 13.14
CA ASN A 51 -0.88 4.22 13.71
C ASN A 51 0.16 4.42 12.60
N GLU A 52 0.60 5.66 12.41
CA GLU A 52 1.54 6.03 11.36
C GLU A 52 2.88 5.29 11.48
N GLU A 53 3.38 5.04 12.70
CA GLU A 53 4.64 4.32 12.90
C GLU A 53 4.54 2.86 12.43
N ALA A 54 3.45 2.18 12.77
CA ALA A 54 3.19 0.83 12.32
C ALA A 54 2.93 0.76 10.80
N LEU A 55 2.20 1.74 10.23
CA LEU A 55 1.97 1.81 8.79
C LEU A 55 3.27 2.09 8.02
N ASN A 56 4.14 2.96 8.55
CA ASN A 56 5.45 3.23 7.98
C ASN A 56 6.41 2.05 8.11
N SER A 57 6.33 1.22 9.15
CA SER A 57 7.18 0.02 9.21
C SER A 57 6.79 -1.04 8.18
N VAL A 58 5.53 -1.05 7.72
CA VAL A 58 5.01 -1.97 6.70
C VAL A 58 5.25 -1.45 5.28
N PHE A 59 4.92 -0.18 5.03
CA PHE A 59 4.95 0.42 3.69
C PHE A 59 6.16 1.33 3.43
N GLY A 60 6.78 1.85 4.49
CA GLY A 60 7.95 2.69 4.42
C GLY A 60 9.17 1.87 4.04
N ARG A 61 9.51 1.94 2.76
CA ARG A 61 10.88 1.73 2.32
C ARG A 61 11.67 2.95 2.78
N GLY A 62 12.68 2.73 3.62
CA GLY A 62 13.68 3.76 3.94
C GLY A 62 14.37 4.29 2.70
#